data_AF-A0A9D4RQT9-F1
#
_entry.id   AF-A0A9D4RQT9-F1
#
_cell.length_a   1.000
_cell.length_b   1.000
_cell.length_c   1.000
_cell.angle_alpha   90.00
_cell.angle_beta   90.00
_cell.angle_gamma   90.00
#
_symmetry.space_group_name_H-M   'P 1'
#
loop_
_entity.id
_entity.type
_entity.pdbx_description
1 polymer ?
#
loop_
_entity_poly.entity_id
_entity_poly.type
_entity_poly.pdbx_seq_one_letter_code
_entity_poly.pdbx_strand_id
1 'polypeptide(L)' 'MPQVSIAGAPVVDWHLYDTGYTERYMDLPTNNLYGYHRGNLLTYVGSLPE' A
#
# COMPACT_ATOMS: atom_id res chain seq x y z
N MET A 1 1.66 21.52 19.65
CA MET A 1 2.84 21.11 18.87
C MET A 1 2.33 20.47 17.58
N PRO A 2 2.88 20.80 16.40
CA PRO A 2 2.49 20.13 15.17
C PRO A 2 2.79 18.62 15.30
N GLN A 3 1.89 17.80 14.79
CA GLN A 3 2.08 16.35 14.69
C GLN A 3 2.63 16.02 13.31
N VAL A 4 3.57 15.09 13.24
CA VAL A 4 4.25 14.68 11.99
C VAL A 4 4.26 13.16 11.87
N SER A 5 4.36 12.67 10.63
CA SER A 5 4.53 11.25 10.31
C SER A 5 5.83 11.04 9.54
N ILE A 6 6.61 10.02 9.93
CA ILE A 6 7.90 9.69 9.30
C ILE A 6 7.82 8.21 8.89
N ALA A 7 7.83 7.93 7.58
CA ALA A 7 7.80 6.58 7.04
C ALA A 7 9.11 6.28 6.31
N GLY A 8 9.92 5.35 6.84
CA GLY A 8 11.16 4.90 6.22
C GLY A 8 10.92 3.63 5.40
N ALA A 9 11.24 3.68 4.10
CA ALA A 9 11.05 2.57 3.15
C ALA A 9 9.68 1.86 3.23
N PRO A 10 8.55 2.60 3.20
CA PRO A 10 7.23 1.97 3.23
C PRO A 10 6.92 1.25 1.90
N VAL A 11 6.18 0.15 1.98
CA VAL A 11 5.49 -0.39 0.81
C VAL A 11 4.33 0.55 0.48
N VAL A 12 4.39 1.19 -0.69
CA VAL A 12 3.33 2.11 -1.16
C VAL A 12 2.40 1.48 -2.19
N ASP A 13 2.85 0.39 -2.82
CA ASP A 13 2.07 -0.43 -3.75
C ASP A 13 2.49 -1.90 -3.61
N TRP A 14 1.52 -2.76 -3.29
CA TRP A 14 1.74 -4.19 -3.11
C TRP A 14 2.10 -4.90 -4.42
N HIS A 15 1.78 -4.35 -5.59
CA HIS A 15 2.19 -4.94 -6.87
C HIS A 15 3.71 -4.87 -7.10
N LEU A 16 4.42 -4.03 -6.35
CA LEU A 16 5.86 -3.82 -6.50
C LEU A 16 6.69 -4.62 -5.48
N TYR A 17 6.03 -5.31 -4.55
CA TYR A 17 6.69 -6.14 -3.56
C TYR A 17 6.81 -7.59 -4.04
N ASP A 18 7.58 -8.42 -3.34
CA ASP A 18 7.85 -9.78 -3.82
C ASP A 18 6.61 -10.69 -3.76
N THR A 19 6.58 -11.71 -4.61
CA THR A 19 5.46 -12.64 -4.72
C THR A 19 5.27 -13.48 -3.45
N GLY A 20 6.35 -13.98 -2.85
CA GLY A 20 6.29 -14.88 -1.71
C GLY A 20 5.61 -14.26 -0.49
N TYR A 21 5.95 -12.99 -0.20
CA TYR A 21 5.29 -12.24 0.86
C TYR A 21 3.90 -11.79 0.44
N THR A 22 3.80 -11.11 -0.71
CA THR A 22 2.55 -10.45 -1.11
C THR A 22 1.43 -11.45 -1.33
N GLU A 23 1.64 -12.51 -2.12
CA GLU A 23 0.58 -13.47 -2.44
C GLU A 23 0.15 -14.29 -1.22
N ARG A 24 1.06 -14.53 -0.26
CA ARG A 24 0.73 -15.20 1.00
C ARG A 24 -0.28 -14.41 1.85
N TYR A 25 -0.18 -13.08 1.87
CA TYR A 25 -0.99 -12.24 2.75
C TYR A 25 -2.10 -11.47 2.02
N MET A 26 -1.94 -11.22 0.72
CA MET A 26 -2.85 -10.44 -0.11
C MET A 26 -3.57 -11.28 -1.16
N ASP A 27 -3.26 -12.59 -1.31
CA ASP A 27 -3.71 -13.44 -2.43
C ASP A 27 -3.18 -12.91 -3.78
N LEU A 28 -3.50 -13.60 -4.88
CA LEU A 28 -3.21 -13.13 -6.22
C LEU A 28 -4.01 -11.83 -6.52
N PRO A 29 -3.45 -10.88 -7.29
CA PRO A 29 -4.17 -9.66 -7.68
C PRO A 29 -5.52 -9.92 -8.34
N THR A 30 -5.64 -11.02 -9.08
CA THR A 30 -6.89 -11.44 -9.75
C THR A 30 -7.96 -11.91 -8.76
N ASN A 31 -7.57 -12.41 -7.60
CA ASN A 31 -8.49 -12.91 -6.57
C ASN A 31 -8.86 -11.82 -5.55
N ASN A 32 -8.00 -10.81 -5.38
CA ASN A 32 -8.16 -9.76 -4.37
C ASN A 32 -7.91 -8.34 -4.91
N LEU A 33 -8.49 -8.01 -6.07
CA LEU A 33 -8.37 -6.69 -6.68
C LEU A 33 -8.68 -5.53 -5.71
N TYR A 34 -9.72 -5.70 -4.89
CA TYR A 34 -10.13 -4.70 -3.89
C TYR A 34 -9.08 -4.51 -2.79
N GLY A 35 -8.40 -5.58 -2.35
CA GLY A 35 -7.32 -5.51 -1.38
C GLY A 35 -6.12 -4.75 -1.91
N TYR A 36 -5.67 -5.07 -3.13
CA TYR A 36 -4.56 -4.37 -3.78
C TYR A 36 -4.88 -2.88 -4.02
N HIS A 37 -6.09 -2.55 -4.46
CA HIS A 37 -6.51 -1.15 -4.65
C HIS A 37 -6.53 -0.37 -3.33
N ARG A 38 -7.11 -0.93 -2.26
CA ARG A 38 -7.16 -0.27 -0.94
C ARG A 38 -5.79 -0.18 -0.26
N GLY A 39 -4.92 -1.15 -0.50
CA GLY A 39 -3.56 -1.17 0.04
C GLY A 39 -2.57 -0.30 -0.74
N ASN A 40 -2.96 0.24 -1.90
CA ASN A 40 -2.14 1.14 -2.69
C ASN A 40 -2.27 2.57 -2.17
N LEU A 41 -1.23 3.06 -1.50
CA LEU A 41 -1.18 4.41 -0.94
C LEU A 41 -1.22 5.50 -2.03
N LEU A 42 -0.78 5.20 -3.25
CA LEU A 42 -0.78 6.16 -4.35
C LEU A 42 -2.20 6.61 -4.73
N THR A 43 -3.21 5.76 -4.48
CA THR A 43 -4.64 6.07 -4.65
C THR A 43 -5.10 7.22 -3.74
N TYR A 44 -4.40 7.45 -2.62
CA TYR A 44 -4.82 8.37 -1.57
C TYR A 44 -3.91 9.60 -1.42
N VAL A 45 -3.00 9.84 -2.37
CA VAL A 45 -2.05 10.97 -2.31
C VAL A 45 -2.77 12.32 -2.15
N GLY A 46 -3.92 12.50 -2.82
CA GLY A 46 -4.73 13.71 -2.70
C GLY A 46 -5.42 13.90 -1.34
N SER A 47 -5.40 12.89 -0.47
CA SER A 47 -5.96 12.95 0.89
C SER A 47 -4.89 13.20 1.95
N LEU A 48 -3.61 13.32 1.56
CA LEU A 48 -2.54 13.65 2.50
C LEU A 48 -2.64 15.12 2.90
N PRO A 49 -2.35 15.48 4.17
CA PRO A 49 -2.24 16.87 4.58
C PRO A 49 -1.18 17.61 3.78
N GLU A 50 -1.39 18.91 3.54
CA GLU A 50 -0.34 19.82 3.02
C GLU A 50 0.84 19.97 3.98
#